data_AF-A0A0K2RCS9-F1
#
_entry.id   AF-A0A0K2RCS9-F1
#
_cell.length_a   1.000
_cell.length_b   1.000
_cell.length_c   1.000
_cell.angle_alpha   90.00
_cell.angle_beta   90.00
_cell.angle_gamma   90.00
#
_symmetry.space_group_name_H-M   'P 1'
#
loop_
_entity.id
_entity.type
_entity.pdbx_description
1 polymer ?
#
loop_
_entity_poly.entity_id
_entity_poly.type
_entity_poly.pdbx_seq_one_letter_code
_entity_poly.pdbx_strand_id
1 'polypeptide(L)'
;MATGIYTAEHVVGWRSVTEAVHARGGAVFIQLMHAGRMSHPDNTPHHRQPMAPSAISADQNILTPTGPQKTPSPRELSAEDIQATVADFRLAAASAIAAGADGVEIHGANGYGADGGARGPPRTQP
;
A
#
# COMPACT_ATOMS: atom_id res chain seq x y z
N MET A 1 7.37 10.65 2.72
CA MET A 1 7.65 9.27 3.16
C MET A 1 6.42 8.76 3.90
N ALA A 2 5.92 7.58 3.55
CA ALA A 2 4.86 6.89 4.31
C ALA A 2 5.49 5.87 5.26
N THR A 3 4.82 5.55 6.36
CA THR A 3 5.30 4.59 7.37
C THR A 3 4.99 3.14 6.94
N GLY A 4 5.95 2.23 7.14
CA GLY A 4 5.77 0.80 6.87
C GLY A 4 5.28 0.01 8.08
N ILE A 5 4.88 -1.25 7.85
CA ILE A 5 4.50 -2.24 8.89
C ILE A 5 4.86 -3.67 8.48
N TYR A 6 6.09 -3.87 8.01
CA TYR A 6 6.56 -5.17 7.48
C TYR A 6 7.95 -5.59 8.02
N THR A 7 8.51 -4.85 8.98
CA THR A 7 9.76 -5.22 9.67
C THR A 7 9.56 -5.18 11.18
N ALA A 8 10.47 -5.82 11.92
CA ALA A 8 10.41 -5.82 13.39
C ALA A 8 10.52 -4.39 13.97
N GLU A 9 11.35 -3.53 13.37
CA GLU A 9 11.51 -2.13 13.78
C GLU A 9 10.22 -1.34 13.57
N HIS A 10 9.51 -1.59 12.47
CA HIS A 10 8.19 -0.99 12.26
C HIS A 10 7.21 -1.39 13.36
N VAL A 11 7.15 -2.68 13.73
CA VAL A 11 6.26 -3.17 14.80
C VAL A 11 6.57 -2.49 16.13
N VAL A 12 7.86 -2.36 16.49
CA VAL A 12 8.28 -1.66 17.71
C VAL A 12 7.86 -0.19 17.68
N GLY A 13 8.10 0.50 16.56
CA GLY A 13 7.69 1.90 16.41
C GLY A 13 6.18 2.11 16.54
N TRP A 14 5.39 1.24 15.89
CA TRP A 14 3.93 1.29 15.98
C TRP A 14 3.41 0.94 17.38
N ARG A 15 4.09 0.08 18.12
CA ARG A 15 3.71 -0.26 19.50
C ARG A 15 3.71 0.96 20.42
N SER A 16 4.70 1.85 20.30
CA SER A 16 4.70 3.09 21.09
C SER A 16 3.49 3.97 20.80
N VAL A 17 2.98 3.95 19.57
CA VAL A 17 1.78 4.70 19.17
C VAL A 17 0.51 4.06 19.75
N THR A 18 0.35 2.75 19.61
CA THR A 18 -0.83 2.02 20.11
C THR A 18 -0.92 2.11 21.63
N GLU A 19 0.19 1.91 22.34
CA GLU A 19 0.27 2.08 23.80
C GLU A 19 -0.16 3.47 24.25
N ALA A 20 0.29 4.53 23.56
CA ALA A 20 -0.08 5.90 23.88
C ALA A 20 -1.57 6.19 23.65
N VAL A 21 -2.19 5.59 22.63
CA VAL A 21 -3.64 5.69 22.38
C VAL A 21 -4.42 4.94 23.45
N HIS A 22 -4.02 3.70 23.75
CA HIS A 22 -4.67 2.85 24.75
C HIS A 22 -4.56 3.41 26.17
N ALA A 23 -3.44 4.05 26.52
CA ALA A 23 -3.27 4.74 27.81
C ALA A 23 -4.29 5.87 28.03
N ARG A 24 -4.94 6.35 26.96
CA ARG A 24 -6.01 7.36 27.00
C ARG A 24 -7.40 6.76 26.77
N GLY A 25 -7.52 5.43 26.77
CA GLY A 25 -8.78 4.71 26.56
C GLY A 25 -9.29 4.75 25.12
N GLY A 26 -8.44 5.10 24.15
CA GLY A 26 -8.79 5.09 22.73
C GLY A 26 -8.67 3.70 22.11
N ALA A 27 -9.19 3.54 20.89
CA ALA A 27 -8.94 2.40 20.02
C ALA A 27 -8.25 2.88 18.73
N VAL A 28 -7.44 2.04 18.12
CA VAL A 28 -6.65 2.35 16.93
C VAL A 28 -6.68 1.22 15.92
N PHE A 29 -6.94 1.59 14.67
CA PHE A 29 -6.88 0.70 13.51
C PHE A 29 -5.75 1.16 12.60
N ILE A 30 -4.97 0.22 12.08
CA ILE A 30 -3.91 0.51 11.11
C ILE A 30 -4.45 0.24 9.70
N GLN A 31 -4.47 1.27 8.85
CA GLN A 31 -4.84 1.14 7.44
C GLN A 31 -3.67 0.58 6.64
N LEU A 32 -3.90 -0.55 5.97
CA LEU A 32 -2.92 -1.24 5.11
C LEU A 32 -3.09 -0.76 3.67
N MET A 33 -2.00 -0.30 3.06
CA MET A 33 -2.01 0.29 1.71
C MET A 33 -0.92 -0.35 0.84
N HIS A 34 -1.23 -0.52 -0.45
CA HIS A 34 -0.24 -0.78 -1.49
C HIS A 34 -0.35 0.31 -2.59
N ALA A 35 0.74 1.02 -2.86
CA ALA A 35 0.74 2.20 -3.74
C ALA A 35 0.35 1.88 -5.20
N GLY A 36 0.71 0.68 -5.68
CA GLY A 36 0.43 0.25 -7.06
C GLY A 36 1.04 1.22 -8.08
N ARG A 37 0.27 1.56 -9.13
CA ARG A 37 0.67 2.53 -10.16
C ARG A 37 0.80 3.99 -9.68
N MET A 38 0.31 4.32 -8.48
CA MET A 38 0.47 5.64 -7.86
C MET A 38 1.82 5.74 -7.13
N SER A 39 2.91 5.36 -7.80
CA SER A 39 4.26 5.37 -7.22
C SER A 39 5.34 5.68 -8.26
N HIS A 40 6.56 5.95 -7.79
CA HIS A 40 7.73 6.23 -8.62
C HIS A 40 8.95 5.45 -8.06
N PRO A 41 9.85 4.90 -8.91
CA PRO A 41 11.06 4.21 -8.45
C PRO A 41 11.85 4.99 -7.41
N ASP A 42 12.03 6.30 -7.63
CA ASP A 42 12.74 7.23 -6.72
C ASP A 42 12.13 7.34 -5.31
N ASN A 43 10.90 6.87 -5.11
CA ASN A 43 10.24 6.89 -3.79
C ASN A 43 10.53 5.64 -2.96
N THR A 44 11.27 4.67 -3.51
CA THR A 44 11.62 3.43 -2.80
C THR A 44 13.14 3.23 -2.82
N PRO A 45 13.75 2.72 -1.73
CA PRO A 45 15.20 2.49 -1.68
C PRO A 45 15.68 1.44 -2.69
N HIS A 46 14.77 0.61 -3.20
CA HIS A 46 15.07 -0.44 -4.17
C HIS A 46 14.92 0.01 -5.63
N HIS A 47 14.45 1.23 -5.87
CA HIS A 47 14.19 1.77 -7.22
C HIS A 47 13.37 0.82 -8.11
N ARG A 48 12.44 0.06 -7.51
CA ARG A 48 11.64 -0.93 -8.25
C ARG A 48 10.62 -0.23 -9.13
N GLN A 49 10.37 -0.80 -10.31
CA GLN A 49 9.26 -0.38 -11.15
C GLN A 49 7.93 -0.62 -10.42
N PRO A 50 6.98 0.35 -10.46
CA PRO A 50 5.63 0.15 -9.95
C PRO A 50 4.94 -1.05 -10.58
N MET A 51 4.03 -1.69 -9.84
CA MET A 51 3.23 -2.81 -10.34
C MET A 51 1.74 -2.47 -10.28
N ALA A 52 0.96 -2.99 -11.23
CA ALA A 52 -0.49 -2.77 -11.29
C ALA A 52 -1.22 -3.89 -12.06
N PRO A 53 -2.56 -3.96 -12.01
CA PRO A 53 -3.32 -4.95 -12.78
C PRO A 53 -3.19 -4.86 -14.30
N SER A 54 -2.67 -3.74 -14.83
CA SER A 54 -2.39 -3.54 -16.25
C SER A 54 -1.23 -2.56 -16.40
N ALA A 55 -0.49 -2.66 -17.51
CA ALA A 55 0.64 -1.77 -17.83
C ALA A 55 0.19 -0.38 -18.32
N ILE A 56 -0.62 0.31 -17.51
CA ILE A 56 -1.21 1.62 -17.80
C ILE A 56 -0.81 2.59 -16.69
N SER A 57 -0.05 3.64 -17.05
CA SER A 57 0.32 4.73 -16.14
C SER A 57 -0.94 5.42 -15.58
N ALA A 58 -0.84 5.91 -14.35
CA ALA A 58 -1.87 6.78 -13.79
C ALA A 58 -1.89 8.19 -14.42
N ASP A 59 -0.85 8.54 -15.18
CA ASP A 59 -0.60 9.86 -15.78
C ASP A 59 -0.67 11.02 -14.76
N GLN A 60 -0.30 10.74 -13.51
CA GLN A 60 -0.30 11.73 -12.43
C GLN A 60 1.11 12.27 -12.16
N ASN A 61 1.20 13.50 -11.65
CA ASN A 61 2.43 14.00 -11.04
C ASN A 61 2.51 13.52 -9.58
N ILE A 62 3.63 12.95 -9.19
CA ILE A 62 3.92 12.52 -7.82
C ILE A 62 5.20 13.20 -7.34
N LEU A 63 5.24 13.55 -6.05
CA LEU A 63 6.43 14.10 -5.44
C LEU A 63 7.49 13.01 -5.28
N THR A 64 8.71 13.29 -5.75
CA THR A 64 9.91 12.47 -5.50
C THR A 64 10.97 13.31 -4.76
N PRO A 65 12.05 12.69 -4.24
CA PRO A 65 13.13 13.43 -3.58
C PRO A 65 13.80 14.51 -4.47
N THR A 66 13.69 14.39 -5.79
CA THR A 66 14.25 15.34 -6.77
C THR A 66 13.22 16.31 -7.32
N GLY A 67 11.99 16.30 -6.80
CA GLY A 67 10.89 17.17 -7.22
C GLY A 67 9.70 16.41 -7.81
N PRO A 68 8.67 17.11 -8.31
CA PRO A 68 7.53 16.46 -8.95
C PRO A 68 7.94 15.74 -10.24
N GLN A 69 7.56 14.48 -10.39
CA GLN A 69 7.77 13.68 -11.60
C GLN A 69 6.48 12.94 -11.99
N LYS A 70 6.38 12.51 -13.25
CA LYS A 70 5.25 11.74 -13.75
C LYS A 70 5.32 10.28 -13.29
N THR A 71 4.18 9.68 -12.97
CA THR A 71 4.10 8.22 -12.71
C THR A 71 4.52 7.45 -13.97
N PRO A 72 5.50 6.53 -13.89
CA PRO A 72 5.92 5.74 -15.04
C PRO A 72 4.86 4.70 -15.40
N SER A 73 5.00 4.06 -16.56
CA SER A 73 4.18 2.88 -16.86
C SER A 73 4.54 1.75 -15.87
N PRO A 74 3.55 1.16 -15.16
CA PRO A 74 3.80 0.06 -14.25
C PRO A 74 4.03 -1.25 -15.03
N ARG A 75 4.62 -2.23 -14.36
CA ARG A 75 4.60 -3.62 -14.79
C ARG A 75 3.24 -4.23 -14.47
N GLU A 76 2.68 -5.02 -15.40
CA GLU A 76 1.49 -5.82 -15.14
C GLU A 76 1.79 -6.94 -14.14
N LEU A 77 0.88 -7.16 -13.19
CA LEU A 77 0.98 -8.23 -12.20
C LEU A 77 0.72 -9.59 -12.86
N SER A 78 1.59 -10.55 -12.59
CA SER A 78 1.34 -11.97 -12.84
C SER A 78 0.50 -12.58 -11.72
N ALA A 79 0.00 -13.80 -11.93
CA ALA A 79 -0.70 -14.55 -10.89
C ALA A 79 0.17 -14.76 -9.63
N GLU A 80 1.48 -14.98 -9.81
CA GLU A 80 2.43 -15.12 -8.70
C GLU A 80 2.59 -13.81 -7.93
N ASP A 81 2.69 -12.67 -8.64
CA ASP A 81 2.76 -11.36 -7.99
C ASP A 81 1.49 -11.07 -7.16
N ILE A 82 0.32 -11.52 -7.63
CA ILE A 82 -0.93 -11.40 -6.88
C ILE A 82 -0.86 -12.21 -5.58
N GLN A 83 -0.39 -13.46 -5.64
CA GLN A 83 -0.25 -14.29 -4.44
C GLN A 83 0.77 -13.70 -3.46
N ALA A 84 1.89 -13.18 -3.95
CA ALA A 84 2.86 -12.48 -3.13
C ALA A 84 2.26 -11.23 -2.46
N THR A 85 1.49 -10.43 -3.21
CA THR A 85 0.80 -9.25 -2.67
C THR A 85 -0.19 -9.63 -1.57
N VAL A 86 -0.96 -10.71 -1.74
CA VAL A 86 -1.88 -11.20 -0.70
C VAL A 86 -1.10 -11.64 0.55
N ALA A 87 0.04 -12.32 0.38
CA ALA A 87 0.90 -12.70 1.49
C ALA A 87 1.48 -11.47 2.22
N ASP A 88 1.85 -10.42 1.50
CA ASP A 88 2.32 -9.16 2.07
C ASP A 88 1.23 -8.48 2.92
N PHE A 89 -0.01 -8.42 2.44
CA PHE A 89 -1.14 -7.89 3.22
C PHE A 89 -1.39 -8.73 4.48
N ARG A 90 -1.29 -10.06 4.38
CA ARG A 90 -1.42 -10.96 5.54
C ARG A 90 -0.33 -10.69 6.58
N LEU A 91 0.92 -10.56 6.15
CA LEU A 91 2.05 -10.24 7.03
C LEU A 91 1.86 -8.87 7.70
N ALA A 92 1.47 -7.86 6.92
CA ALA A 92 1.22 -6.52 7.42
C ALA A 92 0.09 -6.48 8.46
N ALA A 93 -0.99 -7.24 8.22
CA ALA A 93 -2.07 -7.37 9.18
C ALA A 93 -1.61 -8.04 10.48
N ALA A 94 -0.88 -9.15 10.40
CA ALA A 94 -0.33 -9.81 11.58
C ALA A 94 0.63 -8.89 12.36
N SER A 95 1.44 -8.11 11.64
CA SER A 95 2.38 -7.15 12.21
C SER A 95 1.66 -5.99 12.92
N ALA A 96 0.56 -5.49 12.35
CA ALA A 96 -0.28 -4.48 12.98
C ALA A 96 -0.89 -4.98 14.30
N ILE A 97 -1.40 -6.22 14.33
CA ILE A 97 -1.89 -6.83 15.57
C ILE A 97 -0.76 -7.04 16.59
N ALA A 98 0.42 -7.48 16.15
CA ALA A 98 1.59 -7.62 17.03
C ALA A 98 2.10 -6.27 17.58
N ALA A 99 1.81 -5.18 16.87
CA ALA A 99 2.05 -3.81 17.33
C ALA A 99 0.96 -3.31 18.30
N GLY A 100 -0.10 -4.06 18.55
CA GLY A 100 -1.17 -3.68 19.47
C GLY A 100 -2.31 -2.88 18.83
N ALA A 101 -2.48 -2.92 17.50
CA ALA A 101 -3.67 -2.36 16.89
C ALA A 101 -4.92 -3.20 17.25
N ASP A 102 -6.06 -2.53 17.42
CA ASP A 102 -7.36 -3.17 17.69
C ASP A 102 -7.95 -3.82 16.43
N GLY A 103 -7.46 -3.41 15.26
CA GLY A 103 -7.83 -4.00 13.99
C GLY A 103 -7.06 -3.37 12.83
N VAL A 104 -7.42 -3.81 11.62
CA VAL A 104 -6.84 -3.32 10.38
C VAL A 104 -7.92 -2.91 9.41
N GLU A 105 -7.63 -1.90 8.60
CA GLU A 105 -8.46 -1.49 7.48
C GLU A 105 -7.71 -1.75 6.18
N ILE A 106 -8.35 -2.39 5.19
CA ILE A 106 -7.75 -2.58 3.87
C ILE A 106 -8.06 -1.35 3.01
N HIS A 107 -7.03 -0.63 2.58
CA HIS A 107 -7.22 0.51 1.69
C HIS A 107 -7.53 0.05 0.25
N GLY A 108 -8.82 -0.04 -0.08
CA GLY A 108 -9.32 -0.40 -1.41
C GLY A 108 -10.02 0.77 -2.12
N ALA A 109 -9.51 1.99 -1.99
CA ALA A 109 -10.11 3.20 -2.54
C ALA A 109 -9.04 4.15 -3.15
N ASN A 110 -9.48 5.27 -3.71
CA ASN A 110 -8.65 6.36 -4.23
C ASN A 110 -7.62 5.94 -5.31
N GLY A 111 -7.92 4.90 -6.08
CA GLY A 111 -7.01 4.39 -7.11
C GLY A 111 -5.76 3.65 -6.61
N TYR A 112 -5.69 3.35 -5.30
CA TYR A 112 -4.69 2.48 -4.70
C TYR A 112 -5.18 1.02 -4.71
N GLY A 113 -4.32 0.07 -5.06
CA GLY A 113 -4.66 -1.36 -5.06
C GLY A 113 -5.91 -1.70 -5.91
N ALA A 114 -6.92 -2.32 -5.27
CA ALA A 114 -8.13 -2.86 -5.90
C ALA A 114 -9.04 -1.81 -6.59
N ASP A 115 -8.95 -0.53 -6.20
CA ASP A 115 -9.66 0.58 -6.87
C ASP A 115 -8.88 1.14 -8.07
N GLY A 116 -7.65 0.66 -8.29
CA GLY A 116 -6.83 1.02 -9.45
C GLY A 116 -7.37 0.48 -10.78
N GLY A 117 -8.47 -0.28 -10.76
CA GLY A 117 -9.26 -0.54 -11.96
C GLY A 117 -9.78 0.79 -12.48
N ALA A 118 -9.29 1.24 -13.64
CA ALA A 118 -9.96 2.31 -14.37
C ALA A 118 -11.45 1.99 -14.42
N ARG A 119 -12.32 2.94 -14.08
CA ARG A 119 -13.76 2.84 -14.41
C ARG A 119 -13.88 2.81 -15.93
N GLY A 120 -13.64 1.64 -16.51
CA GLY A 120 -14.05 1.31 -17.86
C GLY A 120 -15.55 1.00 -17.84
N PRO A 121 -16.22 1.12 -18.99
CA PRO A 121 -17.63 0.72 -19.10
C PRO A 121 -17.82 -0.74 -18.67
N PRO A 122 -19.01 -1.11 -18.17
CA PRO A 122 -19.28 -2.46 -17.68
C PRO A 122 -18.92 -3.49 -18.75
N ARG A 123 -18.02 -4.42 -18.41
CA ARG A 123 -17.75 -5.57 -19.25
C ARG A 123 -18.92 -6.53 -19.11
N THR A 124 -19.74 -6.64 -20.14
CA THR A 124 -20.57 -7.82 -20.34
C THR A 124 -19.66 -8.94 -20.82
N GLN A 125 -19.58 -10.04 -20.08
CA GLN A 125 -19.11 -11.31 -20.63
C GLN A 125 -20.32 -12.21 -20.92
N PRO A 126 -20.27 -13.04 -21.97
CA PRO A 126 -21.33 -14.01 -22.30
C PRO A 126 -21.48 -15.10 -21.24
#